data_AF-A0AA49JJB0-F1
#
_entry.id   AF-A0AA49JJB0-F1
#
_cell.length_a   1.000
_cell.length_b   1.000
_cell.length_c   1.000
_cell.angle_alpha   90.00
_cell.angle_beta   90.00
_cell.angle_gamma   90.00
#
_symmetry.space_group_name_H-M   'P 1'
#
loop_
_entity.id
_entity.type
_entity.pdbx_description
1 polymer ?
#
loop_
_entity_poly.entity_id
_entity_poly.type
_entity_poly.pdbx_seq_one_letter_code
_entity_poly.pdbx_strand_id
1 'polypeptide(L)'
;MISTANQKITLDVLGPEHIDSATRCIAATFSKGEPMSETLGITPTEFEYFARLFIEKTATEQMSVVAVNEEGDVIGATISEDYTTDPPAGLENISEKFNPIFQLLGSLGERYANTHEVAPGSHYHIFMCGVYHQYAHRKLAQKLNRFAEDLAREKQYRALICEATGRVSQFVVASQLGFDYVDEIVYHDFLYEEQPVFADIDSVKSCIVYHKIL
;
A
#
# COMPACT_ATOMS: atom_id res chain seq x y z
N MET A 1 0.10 -2.26 30.06
CA MET A 1 0.72 -2.28 28.71
C MET A 1 1.84 -3.31 28.75
N ILE A 2 1.69 -4.41 28.01
CA ILE A 2 2.77 -5.39 27.86
C ILE A 2 3.79 -4.76 26.92
N SER A 3 5.05 -4.68 27.35
CA SER A 3 6.13 -4.16 26.53
C SER A 3 6.33 -5.10 25.34
N THR A 4 6.03 -4.62 24.12
CA THR A 4 6.28 -5.41 22.90
C THR A 4 7.79 -5.53 22.63
N ALA A 5 8.67 -4.78 23.34
CA ALA A 5 10.08 -4.50 22.99
C ALA A 5 10.93 -5.72 22.63
N ASN A 6 10.65 -6.88 23.24
CA ASN A 6 11.44 -8.10 23.07
C ASN A 6 10.69 -9.23 22.34
N GLN A 7 9.51 -8.97 21.79
CA GLN A 7 8.76 -9.98 21.07
C GLN A 7 9.46 -10.34 19.75
N LYS A 8 9.63 -11.64 19.48
CA LYS A 8 10.13 -12.12 18.20
C LYS A 8 9.11 -11.81 17.11
N ILE A 9 9.61 -11.30 15.98
CA ILE A 9 8.80 -11.00 14.81
C ILE A 9 9.42 -11.73 13.62
N THR A 10 8.59 -12.47 12.90
CA THR A 10 8.96 -13.19 11.67
C THR A 10 8.33 -12.50 10.47
N LEU A 11 9.03 -12.49 9.34
CA LEU A 11 8.47 -12.07 8.05
C LEU A 11 8.19 -13.31 7.22
N ASP A 12 7.05 -13.31 6.54
CA ASP A 12 6.64 -14.41 5.69
C ASP A 12 5.86 -13.90 4.48
N VAL A 13 5.74 -14.74 3.44
CA VAL A 13 4.81 -14.50 2.34
C VAL A 13 3.38 -14.64 2.86
N LEU A 14 2.52 -13.72 2.45
CA LEU A 14 1.11 -13.74 2.82
C LEU A 14 0.44 -14.97 2.18
N GLY A 15 0.12 -15.95 3.01
CA GLY A 15 -0.76 -17.09 2.69
C GLY A 15 -2.20 -16.97 3.24
N PRO A 16 -3.10 -17.94 2.91
CA PRO A 16 -4.50 -17.94 3.32
C PRO A 16 -4.74 -17.81 4.84
N GLU A 17 -3.86 -18.40 5.65
CA GLU A 17 -3.88 -18.35 7.11
C GLU A 17 -3.73 -16.93 7.68
N HIS A 18 -3.18 -15.99 6.88
CA HIS A 18 -2.95 -14.61 7.28
C HIS A 18 -4.10 -13.67 6.94
N ILE A 19 -5.02 -14.06 6.05
CA ILE A 19 -6.01 -13.17 5.41
C ILE A 19 -6.75 -12.32 6.45
N ASP A 20 -7.34 -12.95 7.46
CA ASP A 20 -8.15 -12.25 8.47
C ASP A 20 -7.32 -11.27 9.30
N SER A 21 -6.12 -11.67 9.69
CA SER A 21 -5.26 -10.85 10.55
C SER A 21 -4.63 -9.69 9.77
N ALA A 22 -4.19 -9.95 8.53
CA ALA A 22 -3.68 -8.92 7.63
C ALA A 22 -4.75 -7.90 7.24
N THR A 23 -5.98 -8.36 6.98
CA THR A 23 -7.12 -7.49 6.65
C THR A 23 -7.40 -6.50 7.77
N ARG A 24 -7.49 -6.98 9.01
CA ARG A 24 -7.65 -6.09 10.18
C ARG A 24 -6.48 -5.13 10.35
N CYS A 25 -5.25 -5.59 10.12
CA CYS A 25 -4.06 -4.74 10.25
C CYS A 25 -4.06 -3.59 9.23
N ILE A 26 -4.30 -3.90 7.96
CA ILE A 26 -4.38 -2.90 6.89
C ILE A 26 -5.54 -1.93 7.14
N ALA A 27 -6.74 -2.44 7.40
CA ALA A 27 -7.91 -1.60 7.66
C ALA A 27 -7.70 -0.63 8.83
N ALA A 28 -7.12 -1.11 9.94
CA ALA A 28 -6.86 -0.28 11.11
C ALA A 28 -5.78 0.79 10.88
N THR A 29 -4.79 0.51 10.02
CA THR A 29 -3.67 1.43 9.77
C THR A 29 -4.02 2.48 8.71
N PHE A 30 -4.83 2.12 7.71
CA PHE A 30 -5.24 3.05 6.67
C PHE A 30 -6.40 3.96 7.10
N SER A 31 -7.39 3.42 7.83
CA SER A 31 -8.53 4.24 8.32
C SER A 31 -8.16 5.33 9.33
N LYS A 32 -6.93 5.31 9.89
CA LYS A 32 -6.42 6.28 10.88
C LYS A 32 -4.97 6.70 10.62
N GLY A 33 -4.58 6.77 9.35
CA GLY A 33 -3.24 7.24 9.00
C GLY A 33 -2.99 7.42 7.52
N GLU A 34 -3.89 6.97 6.64
CA GLU A 34 -3.82 7.26 5.21
C GLU A 34 -4.57 8.57 4.92
N PRO A 35 -3.89 9.61 4.38
CA PRO A 35 -4.47 10.95 4.28
C PRO A 35 -5.78 11.03 3.50
N MET A 36 -5.91 10.34 2.36
CA MET A 36 -7.11 10.44 1.53
C MET A 36 -8.31 9.77 2.21
N SER A 37 -8.09 8.61 2.83
CA SER A 37 -9.10 7.85 3.55
C SER A 37 -9.66 8.62 4.74
N GLU A 38 -8.78 9.30 5.49
CA GLU A 38 -9.19 10.18 6.59
C GLU A 38 -10.03 11.35 6.08
N THR A 39 -9.57 12.06 5.05
CA THR A 39 -10.28 13.22 4.48
C THR A 39 -11.67 12.84 3.92
N LEU A 40 -11.78 11.68 3.28
CA LEU A 40 -13.04 11.20 2.72
C LEU A 40 -13.96 10.53 3.76
N GLY A 41 -13.52 10.43 5.02
CA GLY A 41 -14.30 9.79 6.08
C GLY A 41 -14.59 8.32 5.78
N ILE A 42 -13.64 7.61 5.17
CA ILE A 42 -13.73 6.17 4.94
C ILE A 42 -13.63 5.45 6.29
N THR A 43 -14.67 4.71 6.63
CA THR A 43 -14.74 4.00 7.91
C THR A 43 -13.84 2.77 7.91
N PRO A 44 -13.43 2.28 9.10
CA PRO A 44 -12.68 1.03 9.19
C PRO A 44 -13.38 -0.15 8.52
N THR A 45 -14.71 -0.25 8.60
CA THR A 45 -15.48 -1.33 7.95
C THR A 45 -15.50 -1.20 6.43
N GLU A 46 -15.63 0.01 5.89
CA GLU A 46 -15.52 0.26 4.45
C GLU A 46 -14.12 -0.11 3.94
N PHE A 47 -13.07 0.27 4.68
CA PHE A 47 -11.70 -0.07 4.32
C PHE A 47 -11.39 -1.56 4.49
N GLU A 48 -11.95 -2.21 5.51
CA GLU A 48 -11.79 -3.65 5.74
C GLU A 48 -12.32 -4.47 4.57
N TYR A 49 -13.50 -4.12 4.05
CA TYR A 49 -14.05 -4.77 2.87
C TYR A 49 -13.12 -4.60 1.66
N PHE A 50 -12.68 -3.37 1.37
CA PHE A 50 -11.75 -3.08 0.29
C PHE A 50 -10.42 -3.85 0.42
N ALA A 51 -9.79 -3.79 1.60
CA ALA A 51 -8.52 -4.45 1.86
C ALA A 51 -8.62 -5.97 1.70
N ARG A 52 -9.73 -6.56 2.14
CA ARG A 52 -9.94 -8.02 2.07
C ARG A 52 -9.90 -8.54 0.64
N LEU A 53 -10.53 -7.83 -0.31
CA LEU A 53 -10.54 -8.22 -1.74
C LEU A 53 -9.13 -8.38 -2.30
N PHE A 54 -8.27 -7.39 -2.05
CA PHE A 54 -6.87 -7.42 -2.50
C PHE A 54 -6.01 -8.42 -1.71
N ILE A 55 -6.26 -8.57 -0.41
CA ILE A 55 -5.51 -9.53 0.42
C ILE A 55 -5.82 -10.97 -0.01
N GLU A 56 -7.09 -11.31 -0.29
CA GLU A 56 -7.46 -12.65 -0.78
C GLU A 56 -6.84 -12.96 -2.14
N LYS A 57 -6.87 -12.00 -3.08
CA LYS A 57 -6.21 -12.11 -4.38
C LYS A 57 -4.71 -12.36 -4.21
N THR A 58 -4.03 -11.47 -3.48
CA THR A 58 -2.56 -11.52 -3.37
C THR A 58 -2.04 -12.66 -2.49
N ALA A 59 -2.89 -13.21 -1.60
CA ALA A 59 -2.61 -14.46 -0.88
C ALA A 59 -2.47 -15.66 -1.84
N THR A 60 -3.33 -15.69 -2.86
CA THR A 60 -3.32 -16.75 -3.87
C THR A 60 -2.14 -16.58 -4.83
N GLU A 61 -1.83 -15.34 -5.19
CA GLU A 61 -0.71 -15.00 -6.09
C GLU A 61 0.66 -15.08 -5.41
N GLN A 62 0.69 -15.21 -4.07
CA GLN A 62 1.90 -15.21 -3.25
C GLN A 62 2.77 -13.97 -3.53
N MET A 63 2.12 -12.81 -3.54
CA MET A 63 2.71 -11.52 -3.92
C MET A 63 2.86 -10.57 -2.74
N SER A 64 2.28 -10.86 -1.59
CA SER A 64 2.28 -9.96 -0.43
C SER A 64 3.14 -10.51 0.70
N VAL A 65 3.54 -9.65 1.64
CA VAL A 65 4.40 -10.01 2.77
C VAL A 65 3.74 -9.59 4.08
N VAL A 66 3.85 -10.43 5.10
CA VAL A 66 3.35 -10.16 6.45
C VAL A 66 4.48 -10.18 7.48
N ALA A 67 4.30 -9.40 8.55
CA ALA A 67 5.07 -9.47 9.77
C ALA A 67 4.19 -10.10 10.84
N VAL A 68 4.63 -11.23 11.38
CA VAL A 68 3.86 -12.06 12.31
C VAL A 68 4.57 -12.08 13.67
N ASN A 69 3.79 -11.99 14.75
CA ASN A 69 4.31 -12.07 16.11
C ASN A 69 4.35 -13.53 16.63
N GLU A 70 4.77 -13.74 17.87
CA GLU A 70 4.89 -15.08 18.46
C GLU A 70 3.55 -15.81 18.62
N GLU A 71 2.45 -15.06 18.70
CA GLU A 71 1.09 -15.63 18.80
C GLU A 71 0.50 -16.01 17.43
N GLY A 72 1.20 -15.69 16.33
CA GLY A 72 0.71 -15.92 14.97
C GLY A 72 -0.14 -14.78 14.41
N ASP A 73 -0.22 -13.64 15.10
CA ASP A 73 -0.97 -12.47 14.62
C ASP A 73 -0.12 -11.62 13.66
N VAL A 74 -0.77 -11.16 12.58
CA VAL A 74 -0.18 -10.20 11.65
C VAL A 74 -0.18 -8.82 12.31
N ILE A 75 1.02 -8.28 12.50
CA ILE A 75 1.25 -6.97 13.12
C ILE A 75 1.65 -5.88 12.12
N GLY A 76 1.91 -6.28 10.87
CA GLY A 76 2.13 -5.42 9.73
C GLY A 76 2.09 -6.23 8.44
N ALA A 77 1.74 -5.58 7.33
CA ALA A 77 1.68 -6.21 6.02
C ALA A 77 2.05 -5.21 4.93
N THR A 78 2.67 -5.72 3.87
CA THR A 78 2.85 -5.03 2.60
C THR A 78 2.10 -5.81 1.54
N ILE A 79 1.11 -5.17 0.93
CA ILE A 79 0.27 -5.76 -0.11
C ILE A 79 0.80 -5.31 -1.46
N SER A 80 1.04 -6.27 -2.33
CA SER A 80 1.62 -6.04 -3.65
C SER A 80 1.00 -6.95 -4.70
N GLU A 81 1.07 -6.54 -5.95
CA GLU A 81 0.57 -7.29 -7.10
C GLU A 81 1.40 -7.05 -8.36
N ASP A 82 1.08 -7.75 -9.45
CA ASP A 82 1.59 -7.39 -10.77
C ASP A 82 0.88 -6.10 -11.22
N TYR A 83 1.63 -5.07 -11.61
CA TYR A 83 1.06 -3.77 -11.97
C TYR A 83 0.00 -3.82 -13.10
N THR A 84 0.04 -4.85 -13.94
CA THR A 84 -0.86 -5.00 -15.10
C THR A 84 -2.00 -5.97 -14.86
N THR A 85 -2.13 -6.51 -13.64
CA THR A 85 -3.22 -7.42 -13.30
C THR A 85 -4.56 -6.69 -13.27
N ASP A 86 -5.61 -7.43 -13.62
CA ASP A 86 -6.96 -6.95 -13.36
C ASP A 86 -7.22 -6.83 -11.85
N PRO A 87 -8.00 -5.84 -11.41
CA PRO A 87 -8.40 -5.73 -10.02
C PRO A 87 -9.27 -6.93 -9.58
N PRO A 88 -9.35 -7.21 -8.27
CA PRO A 88 -10.20 -8.29 -7.76
C PRO A 88 -11.69 -8.02 -8.03
N ALA A 89 -12.46 -9.09 -8.21
CA ALA A 89 -13.92 -9.00 -8.26
C ALA A 89 -14.49 -8.46 -6.94
N GLY A 90 -15.64 -7.79 -6.98
CA GLY A 90 -16.30 -7.23 -5.79
C GLY A 90 -16.02 -5.75 -5.56
N LEU A 91 -15.10 -5.14 -6.32
CA LEU A 91 -14.85 -3.69 -6.25
C LEU A 91 -16.08 -2.85 -6.59
N GLU A 92 -17.02 -3.37 -7.37
CA GLU A 92 -18.29 -2.70 -7.67
C GLU A 92 -19.19 -2.50 -6.43
N ASN A 93 -18.89 -3.16 -5.31
CA ASN A 93 -19.65 -3.09 -4.07
C ASN A 93 -18.98 -2.22 -2.98
N ILE A 94 -17.83 -1.62 -3.27
CA ILE A 94 -17.18 -0.73 -2.30
C ILE A 94 -17.89 0.63 -2.25
N SER A 95 -17.62 1.39 -1.20
CA SER A 95 -18.16 2.75 -1.02
C SER A 95 -17.68 3.69 -2.14
N GLU A 96 -18.59 4.50 -2.70
CA GLU A 96 -18.25 5.53 -3.71
C GLU A 96 -17.25 6.56 -3.20
N LYS A 97 -17.05 6.64 -1.87
CA LYS A 97 -15.98 7.44 -1.25
C LYS A 97 -14.59 7.11 -1.78
N PHE A 98 -14.36 5.91 -2.31
CA PHE A 98 -13.08 5.53 -2.91
C PHE A 98 -12.87 6.11 -4.32
N ASN A 99 -13.92 6.57 -5.00
CA ASN A 99 -13.81 7.03 -6.39
C ASN A 99 -12.79 8.16 -6.60
N PRO A 100 -12.69 9.18 -5.73
CA PRO A 100 -11.66 10.21 -5.87
C PRO A 100 -10.24 9.67 -5.70
N ILE A 101 -10.06 8.67 -4.83
CA ILE A 101 -8.77 7.98 -4.66
C ILE A 101 -8.40 7.27 -5.95
N PHE A 102 -9.33 6.49 -6.52
CA PHE A 102 -9.10 5.76 -7.76
C PHE A 102 -8.83 6.67 -8.94
N GLN A 103 -9.54 7.80 -9.06
CA GLN A 103 -9.26 8.77 -10.11
C GLN A 103 -7.86 9.38 -9.97
N LEU A 104 -7.46 9.74 -8.75
CA LEU A 104 -6.13 10.29 -8.49
C LEU A 104 -5.03 9.26 -8.80
N LEU A 105 -5.13 8.05 -8.25
CA LEU A 105 -4.14 6.99 -8.45
C LEU A 105 -4.12 6.52 -9.91
N GLY A 106 -5.28 6.37 -10.55
CA GLY A 106 -5.39 6.04 -11.97
C GLY A 106 -4.75 7.09 -12.86
N SER A 107 -4.93 8.37 -12.56
CA SER A 107 -4.27 9.47 -13.30
C SER A 107 -2.74 9.41 -13.18
N LEU A 108 -2.20 9.09 -12.00
CA LEU A 108 -0.76 8.87 -11.82
C LEU A 108 -0.29 7.61 -12.56
N GLY A 109 -1.06 6.52 -12.49
CA GLY A 109 -0.75 5.27 -13.15
C GLY A 109 -0.71 5.39 -14.67
N GLU A 110 -1.63 6.16 -15.27
CA GLU A 110 -1.63 6.48 -16.70
C GLU A 110 -0.38 7.28 -17.10
N ARG A 111 -0.02 8.32 -16.34
CA ARG A 111 1.20 9.12 -16.60
C ARG A 111 2.47 8.26 -16.49
N TYR A 112 2.51 7.37 -15.51
CA TYR A 112 3.59 6.41 -15.35
C TYR A 112 3.68 5.48 -16.57
N ALA A 113 2.57 4.85 -16.97
CA ALA A 113 2.52 3.92 -18.10
C ALA A 113 2.85 4.58 -19.46
N ASN A 114 2.63 5.89 -19.59
CA ASN A 114 3.01 6.64 -20.78
C ASN A 114 4.53 6.88 -20.90
N THR A 115 5.29 6.71 -19.82
CA THR A 115 6.74 6.98 -19.78
C THR A 115 7.57 5.71 -19.55
N HIS A 116 6.94 4.59 -19.20
CA HIS A 116 7.59 3.33 -18.88
C HIS A 116 6.98 2.18 -19.69
N GLU A 117 7.81 1.26 -20.16
CA GLU A 117 7.35 0.06 -20.85
C GLU A 117 6.79 -0.94 -19.83
N VAL A 118 5.48 -0.85 -19.57
CA VAL A 118 4.76 -1.76 -18.70
C VAL A 118 4.22 -2.96 -19.48
N ALA A 119 4.45 -4.15 -18.93
CA ALA A 119 3.98 -5.42 -19.47
C ALA A 119 3.70 -6.41 -18.33
N PRO A 120 2.88 -7.45 -18.55
CA PRO A 120 2.71 -8.53 -17.57
C PRO A 120 4.05 -9.12 -17.13
N GLY A 121 4.22 -9.27 -15.82
CA GLY A 121 5.43 -9.78 -15.16
C GLY A 121 6.59 -8.78 -15.11
N SER A 122 6.42 -7.53 -15.54
CA SER A 122 7.53 -6.57 -15.59
C SER A 122 7.66 -5.68 -14.35
N HIS A 123 6.53 -5.26 -13.76
CA HIS A 123 6.48 -4.32 -12.66
C HIS A 123 5.73 -4.90 -11.47
N TYR A 124 6.41 -4.94 -10.32
CA TYR A 124 5.83 -5.35 -9.05
C TYR A 124 5.33 -4.12 -8.31
N HIS A 125 4.02 -4.03 -8.12
CA HIS A 125 3.34 -2.86 -7.58
C HIS A 125 3.10 -3.02 -6.09
N ILE A 126 3.74 -2.18 -5.29
CA ILE A 126 3.51 -2.11 -3.84
C ILE A 126 2.50 -1.00 -3.58
N PHE A 127 1.26 -1.37 -3.23
CA PHE A 127 0.16 -0.39 -3.16
C PHE A 127 -0.43 -0.22 -1.75
N MET A 128 -0.14 -1.11 -0.80
CA MET A 128 -0.45 -0.87 0.62
C MET A 128 0.68 -1.34 1.54
N CYS A 129 0.98 -0.57 2.58
CA CYS A 129 1.91 -0.97 3.63
C CYS A 129 1.45 -0.43 4.98
N GLY A 130 0.98 -1.32 5.86
CA GLY A 130 0.47 -1.00 7.19
C GLY A 130 1.28 -1.69 8.28
N VAL A 131 1.54 -0.99 9.38
CA VAL A 131 2.11 -1.58 10.61
C VAL A 131 1.36 -1.00 11.80
N TYR A 132 0.91 -1.85 12.71
CA TYR A 132 0.25 -1.39 13.93
C TYR A 132 1.16 -0.45 14.74
N HIS A 133 0.59 0.64 15.26
CA HIS A 133 1.33 1.71 15.92
C HIS A 133 2.15 1.23 17.13
N GLN A 134 1.65 0.27 17.91
CA GLN A 134 2.39 -0.32 19.05
C GLN A 134 3.66 -1.10 18.65
N TYR A 135 3.86 -1.34 17.35
CA TYR A 135 5.08 -1.92 16.76
C TYR A 135 5.86 -0.91 15.90
N ALA A 136 5.49 0.38 15.95
CA ALA A 136 6.23 1.45 15.30
C ALA A 136 7.69 1.53 15.81
N HIS A 137 8.53 2.28 15.09
CA HIS A 137 9.96 2.49 15.39
C HIS A 137 10.85 1.24 15.33
N ARG A 138 10.31 0.08 14.94
CA ARG A 138 11.08 -1.16 14.70
C ARG A 138 11.55 -1.34 13.27
N LYS A 139 11.33 -0.32 12.43
CA LYS A 139 11.58 -0.33 10.98
C LYS A 139 10.85 -1.48 10.27
N LEU A 140 9.68 -1.90 10.76
CA LEU A 140 8.93 -3.03 10.17
C LEU A 140 8.47 -2.72 8.75
N ALA A 141 7.95 -1.52 8.48
CA ALA A 141 7.60 -1.12 7.11
C ALA A 141 8.80 -1.24 6.17
N GLN A 142 9.99 -0.79 6.59
CA GLN A 142 11.21 -0.95 5.80
C GLN A 142 11.55 -2.43 5.56
N LYS A 143 11.49 -3.27 6.59
CA LYS A 143 11.82 -4.69 6.47
C LYS A 143 10.82 -5.44 5.58
N LEU A 144 9.52 -5.15 5.71
CA LEU A 144 8.46 -5.71 4.87
C LEU A 144 8.68 -5.36 3.40
N ASN A 145 8.92 -4.08 3.09
CA ASN A 145 9.17 -3.65 1.71
C ASN A 145 10.48 -4.22 1.13
N ARG A 146 11.52 -4.42 1.95
CA ARG A 146 12.75 -5.10 1.49
C ARG A 146 12.49 -6.56 1.17
N PHE A 147 11.71 -7.25 1.98
CA PHE A 147 11.31 -8.62 1.70
C PHE A 147 10.47 -8.68 0.43
N ALA A 148 9.53 -7.74 0.23
CA ALA A 148 8.75 -7.63 -1.00
C ALA A 148 9.64 -7.38 -2.22
N GLU A 149 10.68 -6.54 -2.10
CA GLU A 149 11.71 -6.37 -3.13
C GLU A 149 12.45 -7.68 -3.44
N ASP A 150 12.89 -8.43 -2.42
CA ASP A 150 13.55 -9.72 -2.61
C ASP A 150 12.62 -10.74 -3.32
N LEU A 151 11.34 -10.76 -2.93
CA LEU A 151 10.31 -11.59 -3.57
C LEU A 151 10.08 -11.19 -5.03
N ALA A 152 10.07 -9.89 -5.34
CA ALA A 152 9.96 -9.39 -6.70
C ALA A 152 11.15 -9.83 -7.57
N ARG A 153 12.37 -9.78 -7.02
CA ARG A 153 13.59 -10.27 -7.69
C ARG A 153 13.53 -11.77 -7.95
N GLU A 154 13.10 -12.56 -6.96
CA GLU A 154 12.92 -14.01 -7.11
C GLU A 154 11.92 -14.35 -8.21
N LYS A 155 10.82 -13.59 -8.29
CA LYS A 155 9.80 -13.71 -9.34
C LYS A 155 10.18 -13.05 -10.68
N GLN A 156 11.42 -12.57 -10.81
CA GLN A 156 11.99 -12.00 -12.05
C GLN A 156 11.32 -10.72 -12.57
N TYR A 157 10.71 -9.94 -11.68
CA TYR A 157 10.26 -8.60 -12.02
C TYR A 157 11.46 -7.70 -12.32
N ARG A 158 11.26 -6.71 -13.19
CA ARG A 158 12.31 -5.77 -13.63
C ARG A 158 12.33 -4.48 -12.82
N ALA A 159 11.21 -4.16 -12.20
CA ALA A 159 11.06 -2.94 -11.44
C ALA A 159 10.00 -3.05 -10.35
N LEU A 160 10.11 -2.17 -9.37
CA LEU A 160 9.09 -1.87 -8.38
C LEU A 160 8.41 -0.54 -8.73
N ILE A 161 7.13 -0.43 -8.43
CA ILE A 161 6.36 0.81 -8.49
C ILE A 161 5.52 0.95 -7.21
N CYS A 162 5.33 2.19 -6.74
CA CYS A 162 4.35 2.50 -5.71
C CYS A 162 3.91 3.97 -5.75
N GLU A 163 2.66 4.23 -5.36
CA GLU A 163 2.14 5.57 -5.08
C GLU A 163 2.13 5.81 -3.56
N ALA A 164 3.03 6.68 -3.08
CA ALA A 164 3.13 6.99 -1.67
C ALA A 164 2.31 8.25 -1.33
N THR A 165 1.23 8.03 -0.59
CA THR A 165 0.25 9.08 -0.25
C THR A 165 0.62 9.85 1.01
N GLY A 166 1.24 9.20 1.99
CA GLY A 166 1.60 9.80 3.28
C GLY A 166 3.07 10.22 3.39
N ARG A 167 3.33 11.20 4.25
CA ARG A 167 4.71 11.69 4.54
C ARG A 167 5.65 10.57 4.99
N VAL A 168 5.18 9.62 5.79
CA VAL A 168 5.99 8.51 6.30
C VAL A 168 6.35 7.54 5.18
N SER A 169 5.40 7.15 4.33
CA SER A 169 5.68 6.24 3.21
C SER A 169 6.61 6.89 2.20
N GLN A 170 6.41 8.17 1.87
CA GLN A 170 7.33 8.92 1.00
C GLN A 170 8.77 8.92 1.53
N PHE A 171 8.95 9.17 2.83
CA PHE A 171 10.28 9.10 3.45
C PHE A 171 10.90 7.71 3.38
N VAL A 172 10.13 6.65 3.70
CA VAL A 172 10.63 5.26 3.66
C VAL A 172 11.03 4.87 2.23
N VAL A 173 10.15 5.12 1.26
CA VAL A 173 10.35 4.75 -0.15
C VAL A 173 11.55 5.49 -0.75
N ALA A 174 11.60 6.82 -0.65
CA ALA A 174 12.67 7.61 -1.25
C ALA A 174 14.00 7.48 -0.48
N SER A 175 13.98 7.64 0.84
CA SER A 175 15.22 7.77 1.63
C SER A 175 15.78 6.45 2.16
N GLN A 176 14.95 5.41 2.29
CA GLN A 176 15.38 4.14 2.91
C GLN A 176 15.38 2.95 1.96
N LEU A 177 14.53 2.97 0.93
CA LEU A 177 14.42 1.90 -0.05
C LEU A 177 15.07 2.26 -1.39
N GLY A 178 15.31 3.56 -1.63
CA GLY A 178 16.05 4.05 -2.80
C GLY A 178 15.23 3.97 -4.08
N PHE A 179 13.94 4.30 -4.00
CA PHE A 179 13.13 4.52 -5.19
C PHE A 179 13.35 5.94 -5.71
N ASP A 180 13.30 6.07 -7.02
CA ASP A 180 13.38 7.32 -7.74
C ASP A 180 11.98 7.95 -7.86
N TYR A 181 11.93 9.26 -7.70
CA TYR A 181 10.73 10.06 -7.96
C TYR A 181 10.40 10.01 -9.46
N VAL A 182 9.12 9.84 -9.80
CA VAL A 182 8.65 9.87 -11.20
C VAL A 182 7.73 11.06 -11.45
N ASP A 183 6.61 11.15 -10.73
CA ASP A 183 5.62 12.25 -10.87
C ASP A 183 4.83 12.43 -9.57
N GLU A 184 4.07 13.52 -9.46
CA GLU A 184 3.18 13.77 -8.33
C GLU A 184 1.83 14.40 -8.73
N ILE A 185 0.83 14.20 -7.87
CA ILE A 185 -0.40 15.01 -7.86
C ILE A 185 -0.47 15.73 -6.52
N VAL A 186 -0.44 17.06 -6.56
CA VAL A 186 -0.60 17.94 -5.40
C VAL A 186 -2.06 17.89 -4.94
N TYR A 187 -2.28 17.63 -3.65
CA TYR A 187 -3.63 17.42 -3.12
C TYR A 187 -4.52 18.65 -3.25
N HIS A 188 -3.96 19.84 -3.03
CA HIS A 188 -4.68 21.11 -3.14
C HIS A 188 -5.11 21.45 -4.58
N ASP A 189 -4.42 20.90 -5.58
CA ASP A 189 -4.70 21.16 -6.99
C ASP A 189 -5.63 20.09 -7.61
N PHE A 190 -5.90 19.00 -6.89
CA PHE A 190 -6.72 17.90 -7.38
C PHE A 190 -8.21 18.20 -7.24
N LEU A 191 -8.95 18.05 -8.36
CA LEU A 191 -10.39 18.17 -8.41
C LEU A 191 -11.02 16.84 -8.80
N TYR A 192 -11.98 16.38 -8.00
CA TYR A 192 -12.89 15.29 -8.35
C TYR A 192 -14.26 15.88 -8.60
N GLU A 193 -14.81 15.71 -9.81
CA GLU A 193 -16.09 16.32 -10.22
C GLU A 193 -16.15 17.84 -9.93
N GLU A 194 -15.07 18.56 -10.28
CA GLU A 194 -14.87 19.99 -10.02
C GLU A 194 -14.80 20.38 -8.53
N GLN A 195 -14.79 19.42 -7.60
CA GLN A 195 -14.66 19.64 -6.16
C GLN A 195 -13.24 19.37 -5.66
N PRO A 196 -12.67 20.25 -4.82
CA PRO A 196 -11.33 20.08 -4.26
C PRO A 196 -11.35 19.14 -3.04
N VAL A 197 -11.70 17.88 -3.27
CA VAL A 197 -11.96 16.87 -2.21
C VAL A 197 -10.77 16.56 -1.30
N PHE A 198 -9.55 16.93 -1.71
CA PHE A 198 -8.32 16.72 -0.95
C PHE A 198 -7.64 18.03 -0.50
N ALA A 199 -8.29 19.18 -0.65
CA ALA A 199 -7.69 20.47 -0.28
C ALA A 199 -7.38 20.63 1.22
N ASP A 200 -8.04 19.87 2.09
CA ASP A 200 -7.79 19.91 3.54
C ASP A 200 -6.63 18.99 3.99
N ILE A 201 -5.95 18.31 3.06
CA ILE A 201 -4.77 17.50 3.38
C ILE A 201 -3.54 18.41 3.55
N ASP A 202 -3.20 18.72 4.80
CA ASP A 202 -2.01 19.53 5.15
C ASP A 202 -0.84 18.71 5.71
N SER A 203 -1.07 17.43 6.04
CA SER A 203 -0.04 16.56 6.63
C SER A 203 1.08 16.18 5.66
N VAL A 204 0.82 16.34 4.36
CA VAL A 204 1.67 15.99 3.22
C VAL A 204 1.20 16.78 1.99
N LYS A 205 2.12 17.15 1.08
CA LYS A 205 1.82 18.02 -0.07
C LYS A 205 1.04 17.31 -1.18
N SER A 206 1.42 16.06 -1.47
CA SER A 206 1.06 15.38 -2.71
C SER A 206 1.06 13.87 -2.53
N CYS A 207 0.38 13.17 -3.44
CA CYS A 207 0.64 11.76 -3.71
C CYS A 207 1.76 11.68 -4.76
N ILE A 208 2.76 10.81 -4.52
CA ILE A 208 3.94 10.71 -5.38
C ILE A 208 4.06 9.28 -5.90
N VAL A 209 4.19 9.12 -7.21
CA VAL A 209 4.56 7.84 -7.83
C VAL A 209 6.08 7.71 -7.86
N TYR A 210 6.55 6.56 -7.39
CA TYR A 210 7.95 6.20 -7.30
C TYR A 210 8.22 4.94 -8.10
N HIS A 211 9.45 4.83 -8.62
CA HIS A 211 9.92 3.68 -9.38
C HIS A 211 11.27 3.22 -8.87
N LYS A 212 11.55 1.92 -8.96
CA LYS A 212 12.89 1.38 -8.70
C LYS A 212 13.19 0.23 -9.64
N ILE A 213 14.31 0.32 -10.36
CA ILE A 213 14.81 -0.81 -11.17
C ILE A 213 15.37 -1.90 -10.24
N LEU A 214 15.04 -3.16 -10.55
CA LEU A 214 15.57 -4.34 -9.87
C LEU A 214 16.83 -4.85 -10.55
#